data_AF-A0A3P3R990-F1
#
_entry.id   AF-A0A3P3R990-F1
#
_cell.length_a   1.000
_cell.length_b   1.000
_cell.length_c   1.000
_cell.angle_alpha   90.00
_cell.angle_beta   90.00
_cell.angle_gamma   90.00
#
_symmetry.space_group_name_H-M   'P 1'
#
loop_
_entity.id
_entity.type
_entity.pdbx_description
1 polymer ?
#
loop_
_entity_poly.entity_id
_entity_poly.type
_entity_poly.pdbx_seq_one_letter_code
_entity_poly.pdbx_strand_id
1 'polypeptide(L)'
;MHVLTPAQARELHAALDEALHHTETFTHTVCEHRPDGSYVVARRRADSSGHRKVFDSFAALAELYERLPSEFTAEDVEHSGLTGGRRHMLVRHFTEQPAFDCALVCRQPLTARKAVPTS
;
A
#
# COMPACT_ATOMS: atom_id res chain seq x y z
N MET A 1 29.16 -3.39 -23.79
CA MET A 1 27.80 -3.93 -23.57
C MET A 1 27.91 -4.97 -22.46
N HIS A 2 27.45 -4.65 -21.25
CA HIS A 2 27.63 -5.54 -20.09
C HIS A 2 26.48 -6.54 -20.06
N VAL A 3 26.76 -7.81 -20.34
CA VAL A 3 25.78 -8.90 -20.24
C VAL A 3 25.99 -9.57 -18.89
N LEU A 4 24.95 -9.58 -18.06
CA LEU A 4 24.96 -10.28 -16.78
C LEU A 4 25.07 -11.79 -17.01
N THR A 5 25.98 -12.43 -16.28
CA THR A 5 26.03 -13.89 -16.26
C THR A 5 24.78 -14.45 -15.57
N PRO A 6 24.37 -15.70 -15.84
CA PRO A 6 23.21 -16.32 -15.19
C PRO A 6 23.31 -16.42 -13.66
N ALA A 7 24.53 -16.39 -13.11
CA ALA A 7 24.76 -16.36 -11.67
C ALA A 7 24.56 -14.95 -11.10
N GLN A 8 25.13 -13.93 -11.75
CA GLN A 8 24.92 -12.52 -11.36
C GLN A 8 23.48 -12.08 -11.53
N ALA A 9 22.78 -12.57 -12.56
CA ALA A 9 21.34 -12.34 -12.72
C ALA A 9 20.55 -12.96 -11.56
N ARG A 10 20.89 -14.17 -11.10
CA ARG A 10 20.22 -14.81 -9.95
C ARG A 10 20.52 -14.13 -8.63
N GLU A 11 21.76 -13.69 -8.41
CA GLU A 11 22.15 -12.98 -7.20
C GLU A 11 21.50 -11.59 -7.14
N LEU A 12 21.45 -10.88 -8.27
CA LEU A 12 20.71 -9.62 -8.38
C LEU A 12 19.20 -9.86 -8.22
N HIS A 13 18.66 -10.92 -8.83
CA HIS A 13 17.26 -11.29 -8.64
C HIS A 13 17.00 -11.60 -7.16
N ALA A 14 17.81 -12.40 -6.47
CA ALA A 14 17.62 -12.73 -5.06
C ALA A 14 17.77 -11.51 -4.15
N ALA A 15 18.72 -10.61 -4.42
CA ALA A 15 18.87 -9.36 -3.67
C ALA A 15 17.70 -8.41 -3.92
N LEU A 16 17.17 -8.36 -5.15
CA LEU A 16 15.94 -7.63 -5.46
C LEU A 16 14.72 -8.30 -4.83
N ASP A 17 14.62 -9.63 -4.87
CA ASP A 17 13.57 -10.46 -4.29
C ASP A 17 13.52 -10.21 -2.77
N GLU A 18 14.64 -10.31 -2.08
CA GLU A 18 14.74 -10.03 -0.64
C GLU A 18 14.47 -8.55 -0.31
N ALA A 19 14.95 -7.62 -1.12
CA ALA A 19 14.65 -6.19 -0.96
C ALA A 19 13.19 -5.83 -1.29
N LEU A 20 12.54 -6.63 -2.14
CA LEU A 20 11.14 -6.49 -2.53
C LEU A 20 10.23 -7.30 -1.62
N HIS A 21 10.72 -8.24 -0.81
CA HIS A 21 9.92 -9.12 0.05
C HIS A 21 10.10 -8.75 1.50
N HIS A 22 9.38 -7.71 1.89
CA HIS A 22 9.46 -7.21 3.24
C HIS A 22 8.07 -6.93 3.81
N THR A 23 8.00 -7.05 5.12
CA THR A 23 6.82 -6.71 5.92
C THR A 23 7.12 -5.46 6.71
N GLU A 24 6.30 -4.43 6.56
CA GLU A 24 6.42 -3.19 7.34
C GLU A 24 5.24 -3.04 8.28
N THR A 25 5.53 -2.64 9.51
CA THR A 25 4.51 -2.41 10.54
C THR A 25 4.39 -0.94 10.83
N PHE A 26 3.19 -0.40 10.62
CA PHE A 26 2.82 0.97 10.95
C PHE A 26 2.03 1.04 12.27
N THR A 27 1.50 2.22 12.58
CA THR A 27 0.74 2.42 13.82
C THR A 27 -0.57 1.63 13.83
N HIS A 28 -1.28 1.65 12.70
CA HIS A 28 -2.59 1.03 12.53
C HIS A 28 -2.59 -0.12 11.52
N THR A 29 -1.67 -0.09 10.56
CA THR A 29 -1.60 -1.08 9.48
C THR A 29 -0.29 -1.87 9.49
N VAL A 30 -0.31 -3.02 8.83
CA VAL A 30 0.85 -3.83 8.48
C VAL A 30 0.75 -4.06 6.98
N CYS A 31 1.84 -3.90 6.25
CA CYS A 31 1.90 -4.28 4.85
C CYS A 31 2.95 -5.34 4.59
N GLU A 32 2.75 -6.11 3.53
CA GLU A 32 3.64 -7.19 3.10
C GLU A 32 3.74 -7.11 1.59
N HIS A 33 4.97 -6.97 1.09
CA HIS A 33 5.29 -7.26 -0.30
C HIS A 33 5.63 -8.74 -0.43
N ARG A 34 4.93 -9.44 -1.33
CA ARG A 34 5.00 -10.90 -1.47
C ARG A 34 5.82 -11.37 -2.66
N PRO A 35 6.30 -12.63 -2.63
CA PRO A 35 7.03 -13.28 -3.72
C PRO A 35 6.27 -13.42 -5.03
N ASP A 36 4.94 -13.40 -4.98
CA ASP A 36 4.10 -13.41 -6.19
C ASP A 36 3.90 -12.01 -6.78
N GLY A 37 4.54 -10.98 -6.21
CA GLY A 37 4.39 -9.57 -6.59
C GLY A 37 3.17 -8.89 -5.98
N SER A 38 2.33 -9.62 -5.24
CA SER A 38 1.14 -9.05 -4.61
C SER A 38 1.50 -8.18 -3.40
N TYR A 39 0.64 -7.20 -3.13
CA TYR A 39 0.81 -6.29 -2.00
C TYR A 39 -0.35 -6.45 -1.03
N VAL A 40 -0.05 -6.74 0.23
CA VAL A 40 -1.06 -6.94 1.27
C VAL A 40 -1.07 -5.76 2.20
N VAL A 41 -2.26 -5.26 2.54
CA VAL A 41 -2.48 -4.32 3.63
C VAL A 41 -3.41 -4.98 4.64
N ALA A 42 -2.99 -5.04 5.89
CA ALA A 42 -3.74 -5.59 7.01
C ALA A 42 -3.83 -4.60 8.17
N ARG A 43 -4.82 -4.79 9.04
CA ARG A 43 -4.83 -4.10 10.34
C ARG A 43 -3.80 -4.72 11.26
N ARG A 44 -3.04 -3.88 11.98
CA ARG A 44 -2.01 -4.34 12.92
C ARG A 44 -2.54 -5.18 14.09
N ARG A 45 -3.75 -4.89 14.58
CA ARG A 45 -4.30 -5.49 15.82
C ARG A 45 -5.30 -6.63 15.60
N ALA A 46 -5.34 -7.22 14.41
CA ALA A 46 -6.39 -8.20 14.10
C ALA A 46 -5.82 -9.45 13.41
N ASP A 47 -5.73 -10.56 14.16
CA ASP A 47 -5.21 -11.86 13.72
C ASP A 47 -6.15 -12.66 12.78
N SER A 48 -7.35 -12.14 12.45
CA SER A 48 -8.30 -12.86 11.58
C SER A 48 -8.16 -12.47 10.09
N SER A 49 -8.31 -13.48 9.22
CA SER A 49 -8.16 -13.40 7.75
C SER A 49 -9.03 -12.33 7.07
N GLY A 50 -10.16 -11.94 7.66
CA GLY A 50 -11.08 -10.93 7.12
C GLY A 50 -10.59 -9.47 7.19
N HIS A 51 -9.45 -9.20 7.85
CA HIS A 51 -8.93 -7.84 8.10
C HIS A 51 -7.81 -7.40 7.17
N ARG A 52 -7.56 -8.14 6.08
CA ARG A 52 -6.57 -7.78 5.07
C ARG A 52 -7.19 -7.52 3.70
N LYS A 53 -6.52 -6.73 2.88
CA LYS A 53 -6.77 -6.55 1.46
C LYS A 53 -5.50 -6.92 0.73
N VAL A 54 -5.65 -7.78 -0.27
CA VAL A 54 -4.58 -8.12 -1.22
C VAL A 54 -4.84 -7.33 -2.50
N PHE A 55 -3.78 -6.72 -3.02
CA PHE A 55 -3.70 -6.10 -4.33
C PHE A 55 -2.78 -6.94 -5.21
N ASP A 56 -3.05 -6.98 -6.51
CA ASP A 56 -2.22 -7.72 -7.46
C ASP A 56 -0.77 -7.20 -7.50
N SER A 57 -0.57 -5.93 -7.14
CA SER A 57 0.75 -5.31 -6.96
C SER A 57 0.68 -4.04 -6.11
N PHE A 58 1.85 -3.52 -5.70
CA PHE A 58 1.95 -2.18 -5.13
C PHE A 58 1.50 -1.10 -6.12
N ALA A 59 1.78 -1.28 -7.41
CA ALA A 59 1.33 -0.36 -8.46
C ALA A 59 -0.20 -0.28 -8.54
N ALA A 60 -0.92 -1.40 -8.37
CA ALA A 60 -2.39 -1.38 -8.33
C ALA A 60 -2.95 -0.57 -7.13
N LEU A 61 -2.24 -0.58 -5.99
CA LEU A 61 -2.58 0.29 -4.85
C LEU A 61 -2.27 1.76 -5.17
N ALA A 62 -1.15 2.05 -5.84
CA ALA A 62 -0.79 3.40 -6.26
C ALA A 62 -1.78 3.98 -7.29
N GLU A 63 -2.21 3.20 -8.27
CA GLU A 63 -3.26 3.59 -9.21
C GLU A 63 -4.61 3.85 -8.52
N LEU A 64 -4.93 3.08 -7.48
CA LEU A 64 -6.09 3.38 -6.64
C LEU A 64 -5.93 4.75 -5.98
N TYR A 65 -4.78 5.02 -5.36
CA TYR A 65 -4.50 6.31 -4.73
C TYR A 65 -4.57 7.47 -5.73
N GLU A 66 -3.96 7.36 -6.90
CA GLU A 66 -3.93 8.42 -7.92
C GLU A 66 -5.33 8.83 -8.37
N ARG A 67 -6.26 7.89 -8.50
CA ARG A 67 -7.65 8.16 -8.88
C ARG A 67 -8.49 8.81 -7.78
N LEU A 68 -8.03 8.80 -6.53
CA LEU A 68 -8.75 9.46 -5.43
C LEU A 68 -8.70 10.98 -5.60
N PRO A 69 -9.75 11.70 -5.16
CA PRO A 69 -9.72 13.16 -5.07
C PRO A 69 -8.59 13.65 -4.18
N SER A 70 -8.26 14.95 -4.28
CA SER A 70 -7.24 15.59 -3.45
C SER A 70 -7.55 15.47 -1.96
N GLU A 71 -8.82 15.44 -1.59
CA GLU A 71 -9.32 15.07 -0.27
C GLU A 71 -10.23 13.87 -0.39
N PHE A 72 -9.93 12.81 0.35
CA PHE A 72 -10.66 11.56 0.25
C PHE A 72 -10.93 10.95 1.63
N THR A 73 -12.05 10.25 1.70
CA THR A 73 -12.55 9.53 2.87
C THR A 73 -12.60 8.03 2.57
N ALA A 74 -13.05 7.25 3.55
CA ALA A 74 -13.33 5.84 3.30
C ALA A 74 -14.43 5.63 2.25
N GLU A 75 -15.30 6.60 2.00
CA GLU A 75 -16.36 6.45 0.98
C GLU A 75 -15.80 6.56 -0.43
N ASP A 76 -14.81 7.43 -0.64
CA ASP A 76 -14.16 7.64 -1.95
C ASP A 76 -13.25 6.47 -2.36
N VAL A 77 -12.81 5.65 -1.40
CA VAL A 77 -12.01 4.43 -1.67
C VAL A 77 -12.94 3.31 -2.17
N GLU A 78 -13.43 3.48 -3.40
CA GLU A 78 -14.23 2.48 -4.10
C GLU A 78 -13.35 1.60 -5.01
N HIS A 79 -13.31 0.32 -4.69
CA HIS A 79 -12.68 -0.71 -5.51
C HIS A 79 -13.40 -2.04 -5.27
N SER A 80 -13.42 -2.91 -6.28
CA SER A 80 -14.08 -4.22 -6.18
C SER A 80 -13.59 -4.98 -4.93
N GLY A 81 -14.56 -5.44 -4.12
CA GLY A 81 -14.28 -6.18 -2.89
C GLY A 81 -13.86 -5.35 -1.66
N LEU A 82 -13.97 -4.02 -1.68
CA LEU A 82 -13.75 -3.17 -0.49
C LEU A 82 -15.05 -2.81 0.22
N THR A 83 -15.32 -3.44 1.36
CA THR A 83 -16.47 -3.12 2.22
C THR A 83 -16.03 -2.42 3.51
N GLY A 84 -16.82 -1.41 3.92
CA GLY A 84 -16.77 -0.72 5.21
C GLY A 84 -15.38 -0.56 5.85
N GLY A 85 -15.02 -1.52 6.71
CA GLY A 85 -13.79 -1.48 7.50
C GLY A 85 -12.48 -1.58 6.71
N ARG A 86 -12.49 -2.16 5.49
CA ARG A 86 -11.29 -2.23 4.63
C ARG A 86 -10.96 -0.88 4.02
N ARG A 87 -11.99 -0.08 3.69
CA ARG A 87 -11.79 1.26 3.14
C ARG A 87 -11.10 2.18 4.16
N HIS A 88 -11.57 2.16 5.40
CA HIS A 88 -10.95 2.89 6.52
C HIS A 88 -9.50 2.47 6.77
N MET A 89 -9.21 1.17 6.63
CA MET A 89 -7.85 0.66 6.76
C MET A 89 -6.94 1.23 5.67
N LEU A 90 -7.42 1.31 4.42
CA LEU A 90 -6.64 1.87 3.33
C LEU A 90 -6.40 3.38 3.50
N VAL A 91 -7.40 4.15 3.95
CA VAL A 91 -7.19 5.57 4.27
C VAL A 91 -6.09 5.73 5.30
N ARG A 92 -6.05 4.90 6.35
CA ARG A 92 -4.94 4.94 7.31
C ARG A 92 -3.62 4.55 6.69
N HIS A 93 -3.61 3.47 5.89
CA HIS A 93 -2.40 3.01 5.24
C HIS A 93 -1.78 4.09 4.34
N PHE A 94 -2.58 4.78 3.53
CA PHE A 94 -2.10 5.89 2.70
C PHE A 94 -1.45 7.00 3.53
N THR A 95 -1.98 7.30 4.71
CA THR A 95 -1.38 8.32 5.60
C THR A 95 -0.17 7.84 6.40
N GLU A 96 0.09 6.53 6.42
CA GLU A 96 1.17 5.90 7.19
C GLU A 96 2.38 5.53 6.32
N GLN A 97 2.14 5.15 5.07
CA GLN A 97 3.17 4.68 4.15
C GLN A 97 3.81 5.87 3.40
N PRO A 98 5.11 6.14 3.61
CA PRO A 98 5.85 7.26 2.99
C PRO A 98 5.74 7.41 1.47
N ALA A 99 5.47 6.32 0.75
CA ALA A 99 5.31 6.34 -0.71
C ALA A 99 4.06 7.10 -1.19
N PHE A 100 3.10 7.41 -0.29
CA PHE A 100 1.92 8.19 -0.62
C PHE A 100 2.00 9.56 0.02
N ASP A 101 2.03 10.61 -0.81
CA ASP A 101 2.16 11.98 -0.34
C ASP A 101 0.80 12.51 0.12
N CYS A 102 0.32 12.03 1.27
CA CYS A 102 -0.90 12.51 1.88
C CYS A 102 -0.82 12.47 3.41
N ALA A 103 -1.63 13.31 4.05
CA ALA A 103 -1.71 13.39 5.50
C ALA A 103 -3.16 13.29 5.98
N LEU A 104 -3.34 12.79 7.21
CA LEU A 104 -4.64 12.78 7.86
C LEU A 104 -5.01 14.20 8.30
N VAL A 105 -6.09 14.76 7.75
CA VAL A 105 -6.57 16.12 8.05
C VAL A 105 -7.80 16.14 8.94
N CYS A 106 -8.59 15.05 8.97
CA CYS A 106 -9.71 14.90 9.87
C CYS A 106 -9.81 13.46 10.41
N ARG A 107 -10.25 13.32 11.66
CA ARG A 107 -10.45 12.02 12.31
C ARG A 107 -11.88 11.49 12.18
N GLN A 108 -12.88 12.38 12.05
CA GLN A 108 -14.30 12.03 11.94
C GLN A 108 -15.05 13.03 11.03
N PRO A 109 -15.44 12.63 9.80
CA PRO A 109 -15.07 11.36 9.14
C PRO A 109 -13.54 11.25 8.96
N LEU A 110 -13.04 10.02 8.80
CA LEU A 110 -11.61 9.80 8.59
C LEU A 110 -11.23 10.30 7.19
N THR A 111 -10.54 11.44 7.13
CA THR A 111 -10.24 12.15 5.88
C THR A 111 -8.75 12.38 5.73
N ALA A 112 -8.22 11.98 4.57
CA ALA A 112 -6.86 12.25 4.15
C ALA A 112 -6.85 13.30 3.04
N ARG A 113 -5.78 14.10 2.99
CA ARG A 113 -5.54 15.09 1.94
C ARG A 113 -4.19 14.82 1.28
N LYS A 114 -4.17 14.69 -0.05
CA LYS A 114 -2.95 14.63 -0.85
C LYS A 114 -2.19 15.94 -0.72
N ALA A 115 -0.87 15.89 -0.68
CA ALA A 115 -0.06 17.08 -0.79
C ALA A 115 -0.32 17.73 -2.16
N VAL A 116 -0.46 19.06 -2.15
CA VAL A 116 -0.46 19.81 -3.40
C VAL A 116 0.96 19.76 -3.94
N PRO A 117 1.19 19.30 -5.17
CA PRO A 117 2.51 19.41 -5.77
C PRO A 117 2.84 20.90 -5.83
N THR A 118 3.81 21.33 -5.03
CA THR A 118 4.42 22.65 -5.16
C THR A 118 5.02 22.73 -6.56
N SER A 119 4.38 23.51 -7.45
CA SER A 119 4.79 23.74 -8.84
C SER A 119 6.15 24.43 -8.94
#